data_AF-A0A2V1NEP0-F1
#
_entry.id   AF-A0A2V1NEP0-F1
#
_cell.length_a   1.000
_cell.length_b   1.000
_cell.length_c   1.000
_cell.angle_alpha   90.00
_cell.angle_beta   90.00
_cell.angle_gamma   90.00
#
_symmetry.space_group_name_H-M   'P 1'
#
loop_
_entity.id
_entity.type
_entity.pdbx_description
1 polymer ?
#
loop_
_entity_poly.entity_id
_entity_poly.type
_entity_poly.pdbx_seq_one_letter_code
_entity_poly.pdbx_strand_id
1 'polypeptide(L)'
;MLDEATLALAASVGTAVAQAAGTDAWAAFRARLARTLGRGDAEREAAQGERLDRTADDVTAGRGEGADAVWRTRTEDLLEDLAPPERAALKAQLKALVGEFTGANGYLFLGDAAIQNGNGNIQVNRFGPRP
;
A
#
# COMPACT_ATOMS: atom_id res chain seq x y z
N MET A 1 17.44 -13.14 7.44
CA MET A 1 17.04 -13.48 6.05
C MET A 1 15.55 -13.73 5.99
N LEU A 2 14.87 -12.93 5.18
CA LEU A 2 13.44 -13.05 4.88
C LEU A 2 13.20 -14.14 3.83
N ASP A 3 12.05 -14.82 3.92
CA ASP A 3 11.62 -15.75 2.86
C ASP A 3 11.11 -14.99 1.62
N GLU A 4 11.08 -15.66 0.48
CA GLU A 4 10.68 -15.07 -0.82
C GLU A 4 9.25 -14.48 -0.77
N ALA A 5 8.33 -15.14 -0.05
CA ALA A 5 6.96 -14.65 0.12
C ALA A 5 6.91 -13.33 0.89
N THR A 6 7.85 -13.11 1.82
CA THR A 6 7.96 -11.89 2.60
C THR A 6 8.54 -10.75 1.77
N LEU A 7 9.55 -11.05 0.95
CA LEU A 7 10.11 -10.08 -0.01
C LEU A 7 9.04 -9.65 -1.03
N ALA A 8 8.26 -10.59 -1.55
CA ALA A 8 7.14 -10.30 -2.46
C ALA A 8 6.05 -9.45 -1.80
N LEU A 9 5.74 -9.70 -0.52
CA LEU A 9 4.81 -8.87 0.24
C LEU A 9 5.34 -7.43 0.40
N ALA A 10 6.62 -7.27 0.75
CA ALA A 10 7.23 -5.95 0.90
C ALA A 10 7.23 -5.17 -0.43
N ALA A 11 7.54 -5.85 -1.55
CA ALA A 11 7.43 -5.27 -2.88
C ALA A 11 5.99 -4.82 -3.18
N SER A 12 4.99 -5.63 -2.79
CA SER A 12 3.58 -5.29 -2.97
C SER A 12 3.15 -4.08 -2.15
N VAL A 13 3.66 -3.93 -0.92
CA VAL A 13 3.45 -2.72 -0.10
C VAL A 13 4.05 -1.49 -0.79
N GLY A 14 5.28 -1.59 -1.29
CA GLY A 14 5.94 -0.52 -2.03
C GLY A 14 5.12 -0.06 -3.24
N THR A 15 4.69 -0.99 -4.08
CA THR A 15 3.81 -0.70 -5.22
C THR A 15 2.50 -0.06 -4.78
N ALA A 16 1.86 -0.56 -3.72
CA ALA A 16 0.61 0.00 -3.21
C ALA A 16 0.78 1.46 -2.74
N VAL A 17 1.89 1.79 -2.08
CA VAL A 17 2.21 3.18 -1.72
C VAL A 17 2.36 4.05 -2.95
N ALA A 18 3.18 3.64 -3.93
CA ALA A 18 3.44 4.43 -5.13
C ALA A 18 2.18 4.63 -5.99
N GLN A 19 1.28 3.64 -6.04
CA GLN A 19 0.02 3.73 -6.79
C GLN A 19 -1.06 4.52 -6.08
N ALA A 20 -1.16 4.42 -4.75
CA ALA A 20 -2.15 5.15 -3.98
C ALA A 20 -1.76 6.63 -3.79
N ALA A 21 -0.47 6.93 -3.74
CA ALA A 21 0.05 8.29 -3.58
C ALA A 21 -0.45 9.20 -4.72
N GLY A 22 -1.03 10.34 -4.35
CA GLY A 22 -1.60 11.30 -5.30
C GLY A 22 -3.01 10.94 -5.81
N THR A 23 -3.64 9.90 -5.28
CA THR A 23 -5.03 9.54 -5.58
C THR A 23 -5.96 9.86 -4.41
N ASP A 24 -7.28 9.88 -4.66
CA ASP A 24 -8.29 10.06 -3.60
C ASP A 24 -8.27 8.92 -2.55
N ALA A 25 -7.71 7.76 -2.91
CA ALA A 25 -7.51 6.62 -2.00
C ALA A 25 -6.48 6.90 -0.91
N TRP A 26 -5.59 7.85 -1.15
CA TRP A 26 -4.36 8.03 -0.38
C TRP A 26 -4.65 8.21 1.10
N ALA A 27 -5.59 9.08 1.46
CA ALA A 27 -5.89 9.39 2.84
C ALA A 27 -6.29 8.14 3.66
N ALA A 28 -7.14 7.29 3.08
CA ALA A 28 -7.58 6.05 3.73
C ALA A 28 -6.46 5.01 3.81
N PHE A 29 -5.69 4.84 2.73
CA PHE A 29 -4.56 3.91 2.67
C PHE A 29 -3.47 4.31 3.67
N ARG A 30 -3.03 5.57 3.62
CA ARG A 30 -2.00 6.15 4.49
C ARG A 30 -2.36 6.04 5.96
N ALA A 31 -3.60 6.31 6.34
CA ALA A 31 -4.05 6.15 7.72
C ALA A 31 -3.97 4.69 8.21
N ARG A 32 -4.40 3.72 7.40
CA ARG A 32 -4.30 2.29 7.75
C ARG A 32 -2.86 1.82 7.78
N LEU A 33 -2.06 2.16 6.77
CA LEU A 33 -0.66 1.75 6.68
C LEU A 33 0.18 2.33 7.82
N ALA A 34 -0.03 3.60 8.17
CA ALA A 34 0.65 4.24 9.31
C ALA A 34 0.35 3.49 10.62
N ARG A 35 -0.91 3.12 10.88
CA ARG A 35 -1.30 2.30 12.04
C ARG A 35 -0.64 0.93 12.03
N THR A 36 -0.69 0.24 10.89
CA THR A 36 -0.09 -1.09 10.74
C THR A 36 1.43 -1.07 10.98
N LEU A 37 2.15 -0.10 10.42
CA LEU A 37 3.59 0.04 10.60
C LEU A 37 3.98 0.58 11.99
N GLY A 38 3.14 1.43 12.58
CA GLY A 38 3.29 1.95 13.93
C GLY A 38 3.00 0.92 15.02
N ARG A 39 2.30 -0.18 14.69
CA ARG A 39 2.04 -1.31 15.59
C ARG A 39 1.32 -0.90 16.89
N GLY A 40 0.43 0.09 16.81
CA GLY A 40 -0.34 0.60 17.96
C GLY A 40 0.41 1.59 18.85
N ASP A 41 1.65 1.96 18.51
CA ASP A 41 2.41 3.01 19.18
C ASP A 41 2.17 4.35 18.48
N ALA A 42 1.57 5.30 19.20
CA ALA A 42 1.13 6.58 18.65
C ALA A 42 2.27 7.42 18.05
N GLU A 43 3.46 7.39 18.66
CA GLU A 43 4.62 8.13 18.15
C GLU A 43 5.13 7.51 16.85
N ARG A 44 5.19 6.17 16.80
CA ARG A 44 5.58 5.45 15.59
C ARG A 44 4.55 5.66 14.49
N GLU A 45 3.26 5.61 14.79
CA GLU A 45 2.18 5.87 13.84
C GLU A 45 2.30 7.27 13.22
N ALA A 46 2.51 8.29 14.05
CA ALA A 46 2.74 9.66 13.58
C ALA A 46 3.96 9.75 12.66
N ALA A 47 5.10 9.17 13.08
CA ALA A 47 6.32 9.19 12.30
C ALA A 47 6.21 8.46 10.95
N GLN A 48 5.46 7.35 10.88
CA GLN A 48 5.19 6.68 9.59
C GLN A 48 4.22 7.51 8.74
N GLY A 49 3.23 8.13 9.35
CA GLY A 49 2.29 9.02 8.68
C GLY A 49 2.99 10.19 7.98
N GLU A 50 3.86 10.91 8.69
CA GLU A 50 4.63 12.03 8.12
C GLU A 50 5.53 11.59 6.96
N ARG A 51 6.09 10.38 7.04
CA ARG A 51 6.91 9.82 5.95
C ARG A 51 6.08 9.48 4.73
N LEU A 52 4.91 8.89 4.95
CA LEU A 52 3.96 8.61 3.88
C LEU A 52 3.54 9.93 3.21
N ASP A 53 3.18 10.97 3.98
CA ASP A 53 2.77 12.26 3.42
C ASP A 53 3.86 12.87 2.55
N ARG A 54 5.12 12.86 3.01
CA ARG A 54 6.26 13.31 2.20
C ARG A 54 6.39 12.52 0.89
N THR A 55 6.21 11.20 0.93
CA THR A 55 6.20 10.38 -0.29
C THR A 55 5.10 10.80 -1.24
N ALA A 56 3.89 11.08 -0.75
CA ALA A 56 2.79 11.54 -1.60
C ALA A 56 3.07 12.90 -2.22
N ASP A 57 3.61 13.84 -1.45
CA ASP A 57 4.01 15.17 -1.96
C ASP A 57 5.06 15.04 -3.08
N ASP A 58 6.05 14.17 -2.91
CA ASP A 58 7.07 13.91 -3.93
C ASP A 58 6.47 13.24 -5.17
N VAL A 59 5.58 12.27 -5.01
CA VAL A 59 4.87 11.62 -6.14
C VAL A 59 4.03 12.64 -6.91
N THR A 60 3.22 13.44 -6.23
CA THR A 60 2.38 14.47 -6.86
C THR A 60 3.21 15.56 -7.55
N ALA A 61 4.41 15.84 -7.04
CA ALA A 61 5.34 16.78 -7.67
C ALA A 61 6.20 16.16 -8.79
N GLY A 62 5.97 14.89 -9.16
CA GLY A 62 6.73 14.19 -10.21
C GLY A 62 8.15 13.78 -9.80
N ARG A 63 8.47 13.82 -8.49
CA ARG A 63 9.75 13.40 -7.90
C ARG A 63 9.69 12.04 -7.18
N GLY A 64 8.56 11.35 -7.26
CA GLY A 64 8.32 10.07 -6.58
C GLY A 64 8.93 8.84 -7.25
N GLU A 65 9.89 9.01 -8.17
CA GLU A 65 10.59 7.88 -8.79
C GLU A 65 11.31 7.06 -7.71
N GLY A 66 11.10 5.74 -7.71
CA GLY A 66 11.68 4.83 -6.71
C GLY A 66 10.96 4.81 -5.36
N ALA A 67 9.81 5.49 -5.21
CA ALA A 67 9.00 5.41 -4.00
C ALA A 67 8.62 3.96 -3.63
N ASP A 68 8.33 3.13 -4.63
CA ASP A 68 8.06 1.70 -4.47
C ASP A 68 9.25 0.94 -3.86
N ALA A 69 10.46 1.17 -4.37
CA ALA A 69 11.68 0.55 -3.87
C ALA A 69 12.02 0.99 -2.44
N VAL A 70 11.85 2.29 -2.13
CA VAL A 70 12.08 2.84 -0.78
C VAL A 70 11.13 2.20 0.24
N TRP A 71 9.84 2.10 -0.09
CA TRP A 71 8.84 1.51 0.80
C TRP A 71 8.94 -0.01 0.89
N ARG A 72 9.40 -0.69 -0.16
CA ARG A 72 9.79 -2.11 -0.09
C ARG A 72 10.90 -2.32 0.92
N THR A 73 12.05 -1.67 0.75
CA THR A 73 13.21 -1.86 1.64
C THR A 73 12.87 -1.52 3.09
N ARG A 74 12.15 -0.42 3.32
CA ARG A 74 11.69 -0.05 4.66
C ARG A 74 10.80 -1.12 5.32
N THR A 75 9.97 -1.79 4.52
CA THR A 75 9.11 -2.87 5.01
C THR A 75 9.93 -4.13 5.28
N GLU A 76 10.92 -4.43 4.45
CA GLU A 76 11.87 -5.54 4.65
C GLU A 76 12.64 -5.35 5.96
N ASP A 77 13.27 -4.19 6.16
CA ASP A 77 14.03 -3.85 7.37
C ASP A 77 13.17 -4.03 8.63
N LEU A 78 11.95 -3.47 8.61
CA LEU A 78 11.02 -3.61 9.74
C LEU A 78 10.66 -5.07 10.02
N LEU A 79 10.38 -5.86 8.97
CA LEU A 79 10.03 -7.26 9.14
C LEU A 79 11.22 -8.09 9.61
N GLU A 80 12.44 -7.76 9.19
CA GLU A 80 13.65 -8.45 9.61
C GLU A 80 13.98 -8.21 11.09
N ASP A 81 13.72 -7.01 11.61
CA ASP A 81 13.97 -6.65 13.02
C ASP A 81 12.97 -7.25 14.00
N LEU A 82 11.80 -7.70 13.53
CA LEU A 82 10.74 -8.24 14.38
C LEU A 82 10.96 -9.69 14.79
N ALA A 83 10.56 -10.01 16.03
CA ALA A 83 10.47 -11.39 16.49
C ALA A 83 9.48 -12.20 15.63
N PRO A 84 9.67 -13.52 15.45
CA PRO A 84 8.81 -14.34 14.59
C PRO A 84 7.29 -14.18 14.78
N PRO A 85 6.73 -14.15 16.02
CA PRO A 85 5.28 -13.98 16.19
C PRO A 85 4.78 -12.59 15.77
N GLU A 86 5.53 -11.54 16.09
CA GLU A 86 5.20 -10.16 15.71
C GLU A 86 5.31 -9.96 14.20
N ARG A 87 6.35 -10.53 13.59
CA ARG A 87 6.55 -10.54 12.14
C ARG A 87 5.38 -11.22 11.43
N ALA A 88 4.92 -12.38 11.92
CA ALA A 88 3.79 -13.08 11.34
C ALA A 88 2.49 -12.25 11.43
N ALA A 89 2.24 -11.62 12.59
CA ALA A 89 1.08 -10.75 12.77
C ALA A 89 1.13 -9.53 11.85
N LEU A 90 2.29 -8.89 11.69
CA LEU A 90 2.47 -7.75 10.79
C LEU A 90 2.31 -8.16 9.32
N LYS A 91 2.90 -9.30 8.90
CA LYS A 91 2.72 -9.85 7.55
C LYS A 91 1.24 -10.04 7.22
N ALA A 92 0.46 -10.59 8.15
CA ALA A 92 -0.97 -10.80 7.94
C ALA A 92 -1.74 -9.48 7.76
N GLN A 93 -1.45 -8.47 8.59
CA GLN A 93 -2.07 -7.16 8.49
C GLN A 93 -1.70 -6.44 7.17
N LEU A 94 -0.43 -6.47 6.78
CA LEU A 94 0.03 -5.89 5.51
C LEU A 94 -0.59 -6.59 4.31
N LYS A 95 -0.69 -7.93 4.33
CA LYS A 95 -1.32 -8.70 3.25
C LYS A 95 -2.80 -8.35 3.10
N ALA A 96 -3.54 -8.23 4.21
CA ALA A 96 -4.93 -7.82 4.19
C ALA A 96 -5.08 -6.39 3.63
N LEU A 97 -4.29 -5.45 4.14
CA LEU A 97 -4.31 -4.06 3.69
C LEU A 97 -3.99 -3.92 2.20
N VAL A 98 -2.91 -4.55 1.72
CA VAL A 98 -2.57 -4.48 0.29
C VAL A 98 -3.66 -5.15 -0.55
N GLY A 99 -4.20 -6.29 -0.11
CA GLY A 99 -5.28 -6.97 -0.83
C GLY A 99 -6.56 -6.13 -0.98
N GLU A 100 -6.90 -5.33 0.03
CA GLU A 100 -8.03 -4.38 -0.02
C GLU A 100 -7.83 -3.30 -1.09
N PHE A 101 -6.59 -2.86 -1.32
CA PHE A 101 -6.27 -1.73 -2.22
C PHE A 101 -5.78 -2.15 -3.61
N THR A 102 -5.31 -3.38 -3.82
CA THR A 102 -4.84 -3.80 -5.15
C THR A 102 -5.88 -4.57 -5.97
N GLY A 103 -6.92 -5.12 -5.33
CA GLY A 103 -7.92 -5.98 -5.97
C GLY A 103 -7.31 -7.24 -6.60
N ALA A 104 -8.12 -8.28 -6.84
CA ALA A 104 -7.62 -9.58 -7.33
C ALA A 104 -7.00 -9.56 -8.75
N ASN A 105 -7.09 -8.44 -9.47
CA ASN A 105 -6.66 -8.34 -10.88
C ASN A 105 -5.96 -6.99 -11.22
N GLY A 106 -5.39 -6.27 -10.24
CA GLY A 106 -4.73 -4.98 -10.50
C GLY A 106 -5.69 -3.79 -10.69
N TYR A 107 -6.90 -3.90 -10.14
CA TYR A 107 -7.89 -2.83 -10.10
C TYR A 107 -7.95 -2.28 -8.68
N LEU A 108 -7.72 -0.97 -8.53
CA LEU A 108 -8.00 -0.26 -7.29
C LEU A 108 -9.51 0.02 -7.25
N PHE A 109 -10.27 -0.76 -6.48
CA PHE A 109 -11.69 -0.52 -6.25
C PHE A 109 -11.87 0.38 -5.01
N LEU A 110 -12.34 1.60 -5.23
CA LEU A 110 -12.64 2.63 -4.24
C LEU A 110 -14.14 2.90 -4.22
N GLY A 111 -14.90 2.08 -3.48
CA GLY A 111 -16.35 2.20 -3.44
C GLY A 111 -16.96 2.01 -4.84
N ASP A 112 -17.77 2.96 -5.32
CA ASP A 112 -18.38 2.92 -6.66
C ASP A 112 -17.40 3.26 -7.80
N ALA A 113 -16.15 3.61 -7.51
CA ALA A 113 -15.15 3.98 -8.51
C ALA A 113 -14.05 2.91 -8.61
N ALA A 114 -13.78 2.43 -9.84
CA ALA A 114 -12.60 1.63 -10.14
C ALA A 114 -11.59 2.51 -10.87
N ILE A 115 -10.38 2.63 -10.31
CA ILE A 115 -9.25 3.32 -10.93
C ILE A 115 -8.27 2.27 -11.45
N GLN A 116 -7.86 2.42 -12.71
CA GLN A 116 -6.96 1.48 -13.38
C GLN A 116 -5.93 2.26 -14.19
N ASN A 117 -4.65 2.06 -13.86
CA ASN A 117 -3.51 2.68 -14.52
C ASN A 117 -2.75 1.65 -15.38
N GLY A 118 -2.43 2.01 -16.62
CA GLY A 118 -1.70 1.19 -17.59
C GLY A 118 -2.21 1.38 -19.03
N ASN A 119 -1.36 1.07 -20.03
CA ASN A 119 -1.76 1.07 -21.43
C ASN A 119 -2.57 -0.20 -21.75
N GLY A 120 -3.76 -0.04 -22.36
CA GLY A 120 -4.67 -1.16 -22.66
C GLY A 120 -5.81 -1.34 -21.67
N ASN A 121 -6.11 -0.32 -20.86
CA ASN A 121 -7.22 -0.33 -19.92
C ASN A 121 -8.58 -0.46 -20.66
N ILE A 122 -9.38 -1.47 -20.30
CA ILE A 122 -10.77 -1.64 -20.75
C ILE A 122 -11.65 -1.77 -19.51
N GLN A 123 -12.42 -0.72 -19.23
CA GLN A 123 -13.45 -0.72 -18.20
C GLN A 123 -14.83 -0.90 -18.86
N VAL A 124 -15.51 -2.01 -18.56
CA VAL A 124 -16.90 -2.25 -19.01
C VAL A 124 -17.86 -1.94 -17.87
N ASN A 125 -18.33 -0.70 -17.81
CA ASN A 125 -19.33 -0.26 -16.85
C ASN A 125 -20.73 -0.64 -17.35
N ARG A 126 -21.47 -1.44 -16.58
CA ARG A 126 -22.87 -1.79 -16.88
C ARG A 126 -23.76 -1.24 -15.76
N PHE A 127 -24.44 -0.14 -16.04
CA PHE A 127 -25.43 0.45 -15.15
C PHE A 127 -26.84 0.18 -15.70
N GLY A 128 -27.69 -0.51 -14.93
CA GLY A 128 -29.08 -0.81 -15.25
C GLY A 128 -29.59 -2.09 -14.58
N PRO A 129 -30.90 -2.23 -14.28
CA PRO A 129 -31.44 -3.45 -13.69
C PRO A 129 -31.37 -4.59 -14.71
N ARG A 130 -31.06 -5.80 -14.24
CA ARG A 130 -31.01 -7.00 -15.09
C ARG A 130 -32.41 -7.33 -15.65
N PRO A 131 -32.51 -7.81 -16.91
CA PRO A 131 -33.68 -8.57 -17.37
C PRO A 131 -33.75 -9.95 -16.69
#